data_AF-A0AAQ4EQK9-F1
#
_entry.id   AF-A0AAQ4EQK9-F1
#
_cell.length_a   1.000
_cell.length_b   1.000
_cell.length_c   1.000
_cell.angle_alpha   90.00
_cell.angle_beta   90.00
_cell.angle_gamma   90.00
#
_symmetry.space_group_name_H-M   'P 1'
#
loop_
_entity.id
_entity.type
_entity.pdbx_description
1 polymer ?
#
loop_
_entity_poly.entity_id
_entity_poly.type
_entity_poly.pdbx_seq_one_letter_code
_entity_poly.pdbx_strand_id
1 'polypeptide(L)'
;MLEAFVFCLLMAANLGLGLRFSFRRGTSAPDSTAGEVFLGSRTLRSLPLALSVVASMVSSTGLIGFTAHLYAFGFHILWTLVPLVAVLPLATELVVPVFYTLRITSVFQYLRMRFNSCISLTACVSYVALTQSVGAVVIFAASIAIATVFSVPLTWCSLGIGLCGTLYTTLGGMRGVVWTDCMQVLFILLAPATVIGKVIYDARSGLARLRPWDDLDFHAYALE
;
A
#
# COMPACT_ATOMS: atom_id res chain seq x y z
N MET A 1 15.89 11.29 19.58
CA MET A 1 16.63 12.07 18.56
C MET A 1 17.13 11.20 17.41
N LEU A 2 17.83 10.08 17.68
CA LEU A 2 18.29 9.15 16.64
C LEU A 2 17.15 8.61 15.76
N GLU A 3 16.05 8.20 16.38
CA GLU A 3 14.90 7.63 15.66
C GLU A 3 14.28 8.62 14.66
N ALA A 4 14.15 9.90 15.06
CA ALA A 4 13.59 10.94 14.20
C ALA A 4 14.52 11.23 13.02
N PHE A 5 15.83 11.23 13.27
CA PHE A 5 16.84 11.40 12.22
C PHE A 5 16.79 10.26 11.21
N VAL A 6 16.74 9.00 11.67
CA VAL A 6 16.64 7.82 10.78
C VAL A 6 15.33 7.85 9.97
N PHE A 7 14.22 8.21 10.62
CA PHE A 7 12.92 8.33 9.95
C PHE A 7 12.92 9.42 8.87
N CYS A 8 13.43 10.62 9.17
CA CYS A 8 13.56 11.70 8.19
C CYS A 8 14.50 11.32 7.05
N LEU A 9 15.61 10.63 7.32
CA LEU A 9 16.54 10.16 6.30
C LEU A 9 15.90 9.11 5.39
N LEU A 10 15.12 8.19 5.94
CA LEU A 10 14.41 7.16 5.19
C LEU A 10 13.29 7.76 4.32
N MET A 11 12.52 8.71 4.87
CA MET A 11 11.52 9.46 4.12
C MET A 11 12.17 10.28 2.99
N ALA A 12 13.26 10.99 3.27
CA ALA A 12 14.00 11.76 2.28
C ALA A 12 14.64 10.87 1.21
N ALA A 13 15.12 9.67 1.56
CA ALA A 13 15.65 8.70 0.61
C ALA A 13 14.55 8.15 -0.32
N ASN A 14 13.39 7.78 0.24
CA ASN A 14 12.24 7.32 -0.57
C ASN A 14 11.72 8.42 -1.49
N LEU A 15 11.57 9.63 -0.96
CA LEU A 15 11.16 10.81 -1.74
C LEU A 15 12.20 11.15 -2.82
N GLY A 16 13.48 11.16 -2.46
CA GLY A 16 14.60 11.46 -3.36
C GLY A 16 14.78 10.44 -4.47
N LEU A 17 14.58 9.15 -4.19
CA LEU A 17 14.59 8.08 -5.19
C LEU A 17 13.38 8.21 -6.13
N GLY A 18 12.18 8.41 -5.60
CA GLY A 18 10.97 8.63 -6.39
C GLY A 18 11.11 9.83 -7.33
N LEU A 19 11.62 10.95 -6.81
CA LEU A 19 11.90 12.15 -7.60
C LEU A 19 13.02 11.92 -8.62
N ARG A 20 14.14 11.27 -8.26
CA ARG A 20 15.25 11.00 -9.19
C ARG A 20 14.84 10.12 -10.36
N PHE A 21 14.02 9.09 -10.12
CA PHE A 21 13.47 8.26 -11.19
C PHE A 21 12.41 8.98 -12.02
N SER A 22 11.66 9.92 -11.42
CA SER A 22 10.75 10.80 -12.17
C SER A 22 11.50 11.82 -13.04
N PHE A 23 12.55 12.46 -12.51
CA PHE A 23 13.33 13.51 -13.20
C PHE A 23 14.32 12.97 -14.24
N ARG A 24 14.79 11.72 -14.12
CA ARG A 24 15.59 11.07 -15.18
C ARG A 24 14.82 10.81 -16.49
N ARG A 25 13.56 11.24 -16.57
CA ARG A 25 12.72 11.28 -17.76
C ARG A 25 13.15 12.32 -18.81
N GLY A 26 14.10 13.20 -18.50
CA GLY A 26 14.46 14.35 -19.34
C GLY A 26 15.35 14.12 -20.59
N THR A 27 15.67 12.89 -21.02
CA THR A 27 16.58 12.72 -22.19
C THR A 27 16.16 11.69 -23.24
N SER A 28 14.99 11.04 -23.16
CA SER A 28 14.64 10.01 -24.16
C SER A 28 13.15 9.82 -24.46
N ALA A 29 12.37 10.90 -24.59
CA ALA A 29 11.22 10.96 -25.51
C ALA A 29 10.59 12.37 -25.46
N PRO A 30 10.45 13.07 -26.60
CA PRO A 30 9.58 14.22 -26.69
C PRO A 30 8.11 13.75 -26.73
N ASP A 31 7.21 14.65 -26.35
CA ASP A 31 5.76 14.63 -26.52
C ASP A 31 4.89 14.14 -25.35
N SER A 32 4.44 15.16 -24.61
CA SER A 32 3.14 15.27 -23.95
C SER A 32 2.05 14.35 -24.50
N THR A 33 1.63 13.36 -23.72
CA THR A 33 0.29 12.78 -23.85
C THR A 33 -0.16 12.31 -22.48
N ALA A 34 -1.39 12.66 -22.07
CA ALA A 34 -1.98 12.21 -20.80
C ALA A 34 -1.86 10.70 -20.59
N GLY A 35 -1.86 9.91 -21.67
CA GLY A 35 -1.62 8.46 -21.63
C GLY A 35 -0.23 8.03 -21.15
N GLU A 36 0.81 8.85 -21.25
CA GLU A 36 2.14 8.54 -20.72
C GLU A 36 2.23 8.74 -19.20
N VAL A 37 1.40 9.63 -18.66
CA VAL A 37 1.19 9.84 -17.23
C VAL A 37 0.20 8.81 -16.68
N PHE A 38 -0.80 8.41 -17.49
CA PHE A 38 -1.88 7.49 -17.12
C PHE A 38 -1.66 5.99 -17.44
N LEU A 39 -0.70 5.62 -18.29
CA LEU A 39 -0.44 4.20 -18.62
C LEU A 39 1.01 3.79 -18.34
N GLY A 40 1.82 4.72 -17.83
CA GLY A 40 3.19 4.46 -17.42
C GLY A 40 4.07 3.80 -18.49
N SER A 41 3.78 4.03 -19.79
CA SER A 41 4.11 3.16 -20.93
C SER A 41 3.87 1.68 -20.65
N ARG A 42 3.27 1.01 -21.62
CA ARG A 42 3.17 -0.45 -21.66
C ARG A 42 4.52 -1.21 -21.67
N THR A 43 5.63 -0.57 -21.27
CA THR A 43 6.99 -1.11 -21.17
C THR A 43 7.43 -1.37 -19.73
N LEU A 44 6.58 -1.15 -18.72
CA LEU A 44 6.90 -1.58 -17.35
C LEU A 44 7.03 -3.10 -17.31
N ARG A 45 8.17 -3.60 -16.83
CA ARG A 45 8.39 -5.03 -16.59
C ARG A 45 7.28 -5.56 -15.66
N SER A 46 6.80 -6.78 -15.92
CA SER A 46 5.69 -7.40 -15.17
C SER A 46 5.95 -7.47 -13.67
N LEU A 47 7.20 -7.64 -13.26
CA LEU A 47 7.61 -7.80 -11.87
C LEU A 47 7.42 -6.50 -11.04
N PRO A 48 7.99 -5.33 -11.42
CA PRO A 48 7.70 -4.06 -10.75
C PRO A 48 6.21 -3.71 -10.70
N LEU A 49 5.46 -4.01 -11.76
CA LEU A 49 4.02 -3.75 -11.78
C LEU A 49 3.28 -4.61 -10.75
N ALA A 50 3.59 -5.92 -10.70
CA ALA A 50 3.01 -6.82 -9.71
C ALA A 50 3.37 -6.41 -8.28
N LEU A 51 4.63 -6.02 -8.04
CA LEU A 51 5.06 -5.52 -6.72
C LEU A 51 4.30 -4.26 -6.31
N SER A 52 4.07 -3.32 -7.23
CA SER A 52 3.29 -2.12 -6.93
C SER A 52 1.82 -2.41 -6.63
N VAL A 53 1.20 -3.37 -7.33
CA VAL A 53 -0.15 -3.84 -7.00
C VAL A 53 -0.20 -4.41 -5.58
N VAL A 54 0.78 -5.25 -5.22
CA VAL A 54 0.88 -5.79 -3.85
C VAL A 54 1.11 -4.67 -2.83
N ALA A 55 2.00 -3.73 -3.12
CA ALA A 55 2.27 -2.56 -2.26
C ALA A 55 0.99 -1.75 -1.99
N SER A 56 0.21 -1.51 -3.04
CA SER A 56 -1.03 -0.75 -2.99
C SER A 56 -2.13 -1.42 -2.17
N MET A 57 -2.09 -2.75 -2.00
CA MET A 57 -3.02 -3.47 -1.12
C MET A 57 -2.64 -3.33 0.35
N VAL A 58 -1.37 -3.05 0.65
CA VAL A 58 -0.88 -2.90 2.03
C VAL A 58 -1.03 -1.45 2.47
N SER A 59 -1.98 -1.20 3.37
CA SER A 59 -2.19 0.12 3.97
C SER A 59 -1.75 0.16 5.43
N SER A 60 -1.44 1.35 5.94
CA SER A 60 -1.11 1.55 7.36
C SER A 60 -2.27 1.11 8.26
N THR A 61 -3.51 1.45 7.90
CA THR A 61 -4.71 1.00 8.61
C THR A 61 -4.86 -0.51 8.58
N GLY A 62 -4.56 -1.15 7.44
CA GLY A 62 -4.57 -2.61 7.32
C GLY A 62 -3.56 -3.27 8.25
N LEU A 63 -2.33 -2.76 8.31
CA LEU A 63 -1.28 -3.32 9.18
C LEU A 63 -1.62 -3.17 10.67
N ILE A 64 -1.98 -1.95 11.09
CA ILE A 64 -2.33 -1.69 12.50
C ILE A 64 -3.61 -2.45 12.87
N GLY A 65 -4.63 -2.42 12.01
CA GLY A 65 -5.90 -3.11 12.25
C GLY A 65 -5.74 -4.63 12.30
N PHE A 66 -4.98 -5.22 11.38
CA PHE A 66 -4.77 -6.66 11.33
C PHE A 66 -3.97 -7.17 12.53
N THR A 67 -2.90 -6.46 12.92
CA THR A 67 -2.11 -6.81 14.10
C THR A 67 -2.90 -6.63 15.40
N ALA A 68 -3.69 -5.56 15.53
CA ALA A 68 -4.56 -5.34 16.68
C ALA A 68 -5.66 -6.41 16.78
N HIS A 69 -6.27 -6.77 15.65
CA HIS A 69 -7.28 -7.83 15.62
C HIS A 69 -6.69 -9.19 15.95
N LEU A 70 -5.51 -9.50 15.41
CA LEU A 70 -4.81 -10.75 15.71
C LEU A 70 -4.38 -10.84 17.19
N TYR A 71 -4.03 -9.71 17.80
CA TYR A 71 -3.72 -9.65 19.22
C TYR A 71 -4.97 -9.82 20.11
N ALA A 72 -6.11 -9.26 19.71
CA ALA A 72 -7.34 -9.27 20.51
C ALA A 72 -8.19 -10.55 20.34
N PHE A 73 -8.34 -11.03 19.10
CA PHE A 73 -9.24 -12.12 18.72
C PHE A 73 -8.52 -13.34 18.12
N GLY A 74 -7.20 -13.27 17.98
CA GLY A 74 -6.42 -14.41 17.54
C GLY A 74 -6.35 -14.65 16.04
N PHE A 75 -6.12 -15.91 15.65
CA PHE A 75 -5.73 -16.29 14.30
C PHE A 75 -6.92 -16.41 13.32
N HIS A 76 -8.16 -16.30 13.81
CA HIS A 76 -9.35 -16.39 12.95
C HIS A 76 -9.34 -15.37 11.80
N ILE A 77 -8.74 -14.19 12.00
CA ILE A 77 -8.61 -13.17 10.94
C ILE A 77 -7.85 -13.68 9.70
N LEU A 78 -7.00 -14.71 9.83
CA LEU A 78 -6.29 -15.34 8.71
C LEU A 78 -7.25 -15.98 7.69
N TRP A 79 -8.47 -16.36 8.08
CA TRP A 79 -9.48 -16.89 7.16
C TRP A 79 -9.84 -15.88 6.06
N THR A 80 -9.64 -14.58 6.28
CA THR A 80 -9.85 -13.55 5.25
C THR A 80 -8.86 -13.64 4.09
N LEU A 81 -7.73 -14.32 4.26
CA LEU A 81 -6.75 -14.54 3.19
C LEU A 81 -7.21 -15.60 2.18
N VAL A 82 -8.03 -16.57 2.62
CA VAL A 82 -8.55 -17.65 1.76
C VAL A 82 -9.36 -17.11 0.57
N PRO A 83 -10.39 -16.26 0.76
CA PRO A 83 -11.13 -15.70 -0.38
C PRO A 83 -10.25 -14.77 -1.23
N LEU A 84 -9.28 -14.07 -0.64
CA LEU A 84 -8.35 -13.23 -1.39
C LEU A 84 -7.54 -14.07 -2.40
N VAL A 85 -6.99 -15.20 -1.95
CA VAL A 85 -6.22 -16.11 -2.81
C VAL A 85 -7.13 -16.77 -3.86
N ALA A 86 -8.39 -17.08 -3.51
CA ALA A 86 -9.34 -17.69 -4.44
C ALA A 86 -9.84 -16.72 -5.53
N VAL A 87 -10.01 -15.44 -5.22
CA VAL A 87 -10.52 -14.43 -6.17
C VAL A 87 -9.46 -14.03 -7.18
N LEU A 88 -8.16 -14.05 -6.83
CA LEU A 88 -7.07 -13.68 -7.73
C LEU A 88 -7.07 -14.44 -9.07
N PRO A 89 -7.06 -15.78 -9.13
CA PRO A 89 -7.06 -16.51 -10.40
C PRO A 89 -8.34 -16.23 -11.21
N LEU A 90 -9.48 -16.18 -10.52
CA LEU A 90 -10.78 -15.86 -11.15
C LEU A 90 -10.76 -14.47 -11.80
N ALA A 91 -10.23 -13.46 -11.10
CA ALA A 91 -10.12 -12.11 -11.62
C ALA A 91 -9.14 -12.06 -12.81
N THR A 92 -8.01 -12.77 -12.74
CA THR A 92 -7.06 -12.81 -13.86
C THR A 92 -7.61 -13.49 -15.09
N GLU A 93 -8.40 -14.55 -14.96
CA GLU A 93 -8.93 -15.28 -16.11
C GLU A 93 -10.20 -14.65 -16.69
N LEU A 94 -11.07 -14.04 -15.87
CA LEU A 94 -12.33 -13.46 -16.36
C LEU A 94 -12.20 -11.98 -16.71
N VAL A 95 -11.52 -11.20 -15.86
CA VAL A 95 -11.51 -9.74 -15.98
C VAL A 95 -10.44 -9.28 -16.97
N VAL A 96 -9.21 -9.81 -16.86
CA VAL A 96 -8.08 -9.36 -17.71
C VAL A 96 -8.35 -9.53 -19.21
N PRO A 97 -8.85 -10.66 -19.75
CA PRO A 97 -9.03 -10.80 -21.19
C PRO A 97 -10.12 -9.88 -21.73
N VAL A 98 -11.18 -9.61 -20.96
CA VAL A 98 -12.24 -8.66 -21.35
C VAL A 98 -11.66 -7.26 -21.49
N PHE A 99 -10.90 -6.79 -20.49
CA PHE A 99 -10.30 -5.46 -20.51
C PHE A 99 -9.24 -5.32 -21.60
N TYR A 100 -8.44 -6.36 -21.84
CA TYR A 100 -7.41 -6.34 -22.86
C TYR A 100 -8.00 -6.33 -24.28
N THR A 101 -9.07 -7.09 -24.53
CA THR A 101 -9.75 -7.15 -25.83
C THR A 101 -10.41 -5.83 -26.18
N LEU A 102 -11.06 -5.18 -25.22
CA LEU A 102 -11.76 -3.90 -25.44
C LEU A 102 -10.81 -2.68 -25.44
N ARG A 103 -9.49 -2.87 -25.21
CA ARG A 103 -8.45 -1.82 -25.17
C ARG A 103 -8.83 -0.62 -24.29
N ILE A 104 -9.57 -0.86 -23.22
CA ILE A 104 -10.09 0.17 -22.32
C ILE A 104 -9.02 0.54 -21.31
N THR A 105 -8.89 1.82 -20.99
CA THR A 105 -7.93 2.31 -19.99
C THR A 105 -8.53 2.48 -18.60
N SER A 106 -9.86 2.55 -18.49
CA SER A 106 -10.58 2.80 -17.24
C SER A 106 -11.79 1.90 -17.08
N VAL A 107 -12.01 1.40 -15.85
CA VAL A 107 -13.20 0.61 -15.49
C VAL A 107 -14.49 1.38 -15.75
N PHE A 108 -14.50 2.70 -15.53
CA PHE A 108 -15.69 3.52 -15.77
C PHE A 108 -16.05 3.62 -17.26
N GLN A 109 -15.06 3.52 -18.15
CA GLN A 109 -15.30 3.49 -19.58
C GLN A 109 -15.97 2.17 -20.00
N TYR A 110 -15.65 1.06 -19.35
CA TYR A 110 -16.39 -0.19 -19.52
C TYR A 110 -17.87 -0.05 -19.10
N LEU A 111 -18.13 0.54 -17.92
CA LEU A 111 -19.50 0.80 -17.45
C LEU A 111 -20.28 1.70 -18.42
N ARG A 112 -19.60 2.70 -18.99
CA ARG A 112 -20.20 3.61 -19.97
C ARG A 112 -20.66 2.89 -21.22
N MET A 113 -19.84 1.96 -21.74
CA MET A 113 -20.16 1.18 -22.94
C MET A 113 -21.26 0.14 -22.68
N ARG A 114 -21.29 -0.46 -21.48
CA ARG A 114 -22.25 -1.54 -21.17
C ARG A 114 -23.63 -1.06 -20.73
N PHE A 115 -23.69 0.02 -19.94
CA PHE A 115 -24.90 0.41 -19.20
C PHE A 115 -25.41 1.82 -19.47
N ASN A 116 -24.60 2.73 -20.05
CA ASN A 116 -24.84 4.17 -20.32
C ASN A 116 -24.00 5.13 -19.44
N SER A 117 -23.87 6.39 -19.90
CA SER A 117 -23.03 7.44 -19.30
C SER A 117 -23.47 7.86 -17.91
N CYS A 118 -24.78 7.85 -17.59
CA CYS A 118 -25.28 8.22 -16.28
C CYS A 118 -24.77 7.26 -15.18
N ILE A 119 -24.81 5.95 -15.43
CA ILE A 119 -24.33 4.92 -14.50
C ILE A 119 -22.81 4.97 -14.34
N SER A 120 -22.09 5.23 -15.44
CA SER A 120 -20.64 5.43 -15.39
C SER A 120 -20.25 6.65 -14.54
N LEU A 121 -20.99 7.75 -14.66
CA LEU A 121 -20.72 8.97 -13.90
C LEU A 121 -21.05 8.80 -12.42
N THR A 122 -22.18 8.18 -12.07
CA THR A 122 -22.51 7.91 -10.66
C THR A 122 -21.49 6.97 -10.01
N ALA A 123 -21.05 5.92 -10.72
CA ALA A 123 -20.01 5.01 -10.25
C ALA A 123 -18.65 5.71 -10.09
N CYS A 124 -18.30 6.62 -11.00
CA CYS A 124 -17.07 7.41 -10.91
C CYS A 124 -17.10 8.33 -9.68
N VAL A 125 -18.19 9.08 -9.49
CA VAL A 125 -18.35 9.99 -8.35
C VAL A 125 -18.34 9.22 -7.02
N SER A 126 -19.06 8.10 -6.93
CA SER A 126 -19.07 7.29 -5.71
C SER A 126 -17.70 6.69 -5.40
N TYR A 127 -16.97 6.24 -6.42
CA TYR A 127 -15.61 5.73 -6.26
C TYR A 127 -14.63 6.82 -5.79
N VAL A 128 -14.68 8.02 -6.36
CA VAL A 128 -13.85 9.15 -5.92
C VAL A 128 -14.17 9.53 -4.47
N ALA A 129 -15.45 9.59 -4.10
CA ALA A 129 -15.85 9.89 -2.73
C ALA A 129 -15.36 8.82 -1.74
N LEU A 130 -15.47 7.55 -2.09
CA LEU A 130 -15.03 6.44 -1.27
C LEU A 130 -13.49 6.42 -1.13
N THR A 131 -12.76 6.54 -2.24
CA THR A 131 -11.29 6.55 -2.22
C THR A 131 -10.72 7.74 -1.46
N GLN A 132 -11.32 8.93 -1.57
CA GLN A 132 -10.93 10.09 -0.78
C GLN A 132 -11.16 9.87 0.73
N SER A 133 -12.29 9.27 1.09
CA SER A 133 -12.63 8.97 2.48
C SER A 133 -11.66 7.94 3.08
N VAL A 134 -11.40 6.85 2.35
CA VAL A 134 -10.43 5.81 2.77
C VAL A 134 -9.02 6.41 2.86
N GLY A 135 -8.62 7.23 1.89
CA GLY A 135 -7.33 7.92 1.91
C GLY A 135 -7.14 8.80 3.15
N ALA A 136 -8.17 9.55 3.55
CA ALA A 136 -8.13 10.36 4.77
C ALA A 136 -7.94 9.50 6.03
N VAL A 137 -8.64 8.36 6.12
CA VAL A 137 -8.49 7.40 7.24
C VAL A 137 -7.08 6.82 7.28
N VAL A 138 -6.48 6.50 6.13
CA VAL A 138 -5.12 5.96 6.05
C VAL A 138 -4.08 7.00 6.51
N ILE A 139 -4.20 8.26 6.09
CA ILE A 139 -3.31 9.35 6.54
C ILE A 139 -3.46 9.55 8.05
N PHE A 140 -4.69 9.50 8.57
CA PHE A 140 -4.96 9.62 10.00
C PHE A 140 -4.33 8.49 10.81
N ALA A 141 -4.49 7.23 10.38
CA ALA A 141 -3.89 6.07 11.04
C ALA A 141 -2.35 6.15 11.05
N ALA A 142 -1.74 6.53 9.91
CA ALA A 142 -0.30 6.73 9.83
C ALA A 142 0.19 7.88 10.73
N SER A 143 -0.60 8.96 10.84
CA SER A 143 -0.28 10.11 11.70
C SER A 143 -0.31 9.74 13.18
N ILE A 144 -1.25 8.90 13.61
CA ILE A 144 -1.30 8.39 14.99
C ILE A 144 -0.03 7.60 15.28
N ALA A 145 0.38 6.70 14.38
CA ALA A 145 1.59 5.89 14.57
C ALA A 145 2.86 6.74 14.68
N ILE A 146 2.96 7.84 13.94
CA ILE A 146 4.10 8.78 14.02
C ILE A 146 4.02 9.62 15.30
N ALA A 147 2.83 10.08 15.66
CA ALA A 147 2.61 10.88 16.86
C ALA A 147 2.96 10.11 18.14
N THR A 148 2.68 8.80 18.20
CA THR A 148 3.03 7.96 19.36
C THR A 148 4.54 7.74 19.50
N VAL A 149 5.27 7.61 18.39
CA VAL A 149 6.72 7.40 18.41
C VAL A 149 7.49 8.69 18.70
N PHE A 150 7.15 9.77 18.01
CA PHE A 150 7.93 11.02 18.08
C PHE A 150 7.38 12.04 19.08
N SER A 151 6.23 11.77 19.72
CA SER A 151 5.55 12.70 20.62
C SER A 151 5.26 14.06 19.99
N VAL A 152 5.00 14.07 18.68
CA VAL A 152 4.67 15.29 17.91
C VAL A 152 3.14 15.43 17.81
N PRO A 153 2.59 16.65 17.87
CA PRO A 153 1.17 16.90 17.66
C PRO A 153 0.65 16.30 16.34
N LEU A 154 -0.48 15.59 16.44
CA LEU A 154 -1.13 14.86 15.34
C LEU A 154 -1.39 15.71 14.09
N THR A 155 -1.72 16.99 14.29
CA THR A 155 -2.00 17.95 13.21
C THR A 155 -0.80 18.14 12.28
N TRP A 156 0.40 18.30 12.85
CA TRP A 156 1.63 18.48 12.08
C TRP A 156 2.05 17.19 11.36
N CYS A 157 1.86 16.03 11.99
CA CYS A 157 2.10 14.74 11.36
C CYS A 157 1.19 14.52 10.14
N SER A 158 -0.10 14.79 10.28
CA SER A 158 -1.10 14.62 9.21
C SER A 158 -0.83 15.55 8.03
N LEU A 159 -0.54 16.83 8.32
CA LEU A 159 -0.17 17.80 7.28
C LEU A 159 1.13 17.39 6.57
N GLY A 160 2.14 16.93 7.31
CA GLY A 160 3.40 16.48 6.73
C GLY A 160 3.24 15.30 5.77
N ILE A 161 2.52 14.26 6.19
CA ILE A 161 2.27 13.07 5.36
C ILE A 161 1.45 13.44 4.12
N GLY A 162 0.37 14.21 4.30
CA GLY A 162 -0.49 14.64 3.20
C GLY A 162 0.26 15.49 2.18
N LEU A 163 1.00 16.49 2.64
CA LEU A 163 1.76 17.39 1.76
C LEU A 163 2.87 16.64 1.00
N CYS A 164 3.70 15.87 1.70
CA CYS A 164 4.72 15.03 1.05
C CYS A 164 4.08 14.08 0.05
N GLY A 165 2.96 13.44 0.44
CA GLY A 165 2.12 12.57 -0.38
C GLY A 165 1.71 13.19 -1.71
N THR A 166 1.08 14.35 -1.62
CA THR A 166 0.61 15.10 -2.79
C THR A 166 1.78 15.58 -3.65
N LEU A 167 2.85 16.10 -3.05
CA LEU A 167 4.02 16.61 -3.79
C LEU A 167 4.71 15.49 -4.60
N TYR A 168 4.96 14.33 -4.00
CA TYR A 168 5.62 13.25 -4.74
C TYR A 168 4.71 12.67 -5.82
N THR A 169 3.40 12.58 -5.56
CA THR A 169 2.45 12.02 -6.53
C THR A 169 2.29 12.95 -7.74
N THR A 170 2.19 14.25 -7.50
CA THR A 170 2.08 15.26 -8.55
C THR A 170 3.35 15.38 -9.40
N LEU A 171 4.54 15.28 -8.78
CA LEU A 171 5.82 15.31 -9.49
C LEU A 171 6.20 13.97 -10.14
N GLY A 172 5.71 12.84 -9.61
CA GLY A 172 6.09 11.48 -10.02
C GLY A 172 5.24 10.88 -11.15
N GLY A 173 3.95 11.19 -11.20
CA GLY A 173 2.98 10.47 -12.04
C GLY A 173 2.92 8.96 -11.72
N MET A 174 2.18 8.17 -12.51
CA MET A 174 2.05 6.72 -12.19
C MET A 174 3.35 5.92 -12.25
N ARG A 175 4.29 6.26 -13.15
CA ARG A 175 5.60 5.58 -13.16
C ARG A 175 6.39 5.84 -11.87
N GLY A 176 6.35 7.07 -11.37
CA GLY A 176 7.02 7.45 -10.12
C GLY A 176 6.45 6.68 -8.94
N VAL A 177 5.11 6.62 -8.85
CA VAL A 177 4.39 5.87 -7.81
C VAL A 177 4.75 4.38 -7.83
N VAL A 178 4.73 3.73 -9.01
CA VAL A 178 5.10 2.31 -9.13
C VAL A 178 6.52 2.03 -8.63
N TRP A 179 7.45 2.95 -8.88
CA TRP A 179 8.84 2.79 -8.43
C TRP A 179 8.97 2.97 -6.92
N THR A 180 8.32 3.99 -6.35
CA THR A 180 8.29 4.18 -4.89
C THR A 180 7.63 3.00 -4.19
N ASP A 181 6.56 2.45 -4.76
CA ASP A 181 5.87 1.27 -4.24
C ASP A 181 6.79 0.04 -4.20
N CYS A 182 7.55 -0.22 -5.26
CA CYS A 182 8.50 -1.33 -5.30
C CYS A 182 9.53 -1.24 -4.16
N MET A 183 10.01 -0.03 -3.87
CA MET A 183 10.93 0.19 -2.75
C MET A 183 10.22 0.06 -1.40
N GLN A 184 8.97 0.53 -1.31
CA GLN A 184 8.17 0.42 -0.11
C GLN A 184 7.88 -1.03 0.28
N VAL A 185 7.69 -1.94 -0.69
CA VAL A 185 7.54 -3.38 -0.44
C VAL A 185 8.74 -3.95 0.31
N LEU A 186 9.97 -3.52 -0.02
CA LEU A 186 11.17 -3.99 0.67
C LEU A 186 11.13 -3.60 2.16
N PHE A 187 10.70 -2.38 2.48
CA PHE A 187 10.54 -1.96 3.88
C PHE A 187 9.39 -2.69 4.59
N ILE A 188 8.27 -2.92 3.89
CA ILE A 188 7.13 -3.70 4.41
C ILE A 188 7.55 -5.13 4.78
N LEU A 189 8.49 -5.73 4.04
CA LEU A 189 8.99 -7.09 4.32
C LEU A 189 10.09 -7.09 5.39
N LEU A 190 11.04 -6.15 5.32
CA LEU A 190 12.17 -6.10 6.24
C LEU A 190 11.76 -5.68 7.65
N ALA A 191 10.84 -4.73 7.81
CA ALA A 191 10.46 -4.23 9.13
C ALA A 191 9.90 -5.34 10.04
N PRO A 192 8.89 -6.14 9.65
CA PRO A 192 8.43 -7.27 10.46
C PRO A 192 9.51 -8.32 10.69
N ALA A 193 10.34 -8.63 9.68
CA ALA A 193 11.42 -9.61 9.81
C ALA A 193 12.44 -9.19 10.88
N THR A 194 12.82 -7.92 10.92
CA THR A 194 13.72 -7.39 11.97
C THR A 194 13.10 -7.43 13.36
N VAL A 195 11.80 -7.14 13.48
CA VAL A 195 11.07 -7.23 14.76
C VAL A 195 11.06 -8.68 15.25
N ILE A 196 10.72 -9.64 14.39
CA ILE A 196 10.73 -11.07 14.73
C ILE A 196 12.13 -11.53 15.15
N GLY A 197 13.17 -11.14 14.40
CA GLY A 197 14.56 -11.46 14.73
C GLY A 197 14.98 -10.92 16.10
N LYS A 198 14.60 -9.67 16.41
CA LYS A 198 14.88 -9.03 17.71
C LYS A 198 14.14 -9.73 18.86
N VAL A 199 12.88 -10.12 18.65
CA VAL A 199 12.10 -10.89 19.63
C VAL A 199 12.75 -12.24 19.93
N ILE A 200 13.24 -12.96 18.91
CA ILE A 200 13.93 -14.24 19.08
C ILE A 200 15.27 -14.06 19.83
N TYR A 201 16.00 -12.99 19.52
CA TYR A 201 17.24 -12.66 20.23
C TYR A 201 17.01 -12.35 21.71
N ASP A 202 16.03 -11.49 22.00
CA ASP A 202 15.66 -11.13 23.38
C ASP A 202 15.20 -12.36 24.17
N ALA A 203 14.47 -13.28 23.52
CA ALA A 203 14.06 -14.55 24.11
C ALA A 203 15.23 -15.47 24.49
N ARG A 204 16.29 -15.50 23.68
CA ARG A 204 17.51 -16.25 23.98
C ARG A 204 18.35 -15.61 25.08
N SER A 205 18.30 -14.28 25.19
CA SER A 205 19.02 -13.52 26.22
C SER A 205 18.38 -13.58 27.62
N GLY A 206 17.19 -14.19 27.74
CA GLY A 206 16.51 -14.42 29.01
C GLY A 206 15.70 -13.24 29.56
N LEU A 207 15.64 -12.10 28.84
CA LEU A 207 14.93 -10.89 29.26
C LEU A 207 13.40 -10.97 29.08
N ALA A 208 12.92 -11.80 28.16
CA ALA A 208 11.50 -12.07 27.95
C ALA A 208 11.32 -13.54 27.55
N ARG A 209 10.74 -14.36 28.43
CA ARG A 209 10.49 -15.78 28.13
C ARG A 209 9.30 -15.86 27.16
N LEU A 210 9.53 -16.35 25.94
CA LEU A 210 8.45 -16.61 24.99
C LEU A 210 7.44 -17.56 25.63
N ARG A 211 6.15 -17.30 25.40
CA ARG A 211 5.09 -18.21 25.83
C ARG A 211 5.36 -19.59 25.21
N PRO A 212 5.37 -20.68 25.99
CA PRO A 212 5.54 -22.02 25.47
C PRO A 212 4.45 -22.33 24.43
N TRP A 213 4.82 -23.03 23.37
CA TRP A 213 3.88 -23.42 22.31
C TRP A 213 2.78 -24.36 22.81
N ASP A 214 3.00 -25.06 23.93
CA ASP A 214 2.04 -25.98 24.54
C ASP A 214 0.85 -25.27 25.21
N ASP A 215 0.95 -23.96 25.42
CA ASP A 215 -0.06 -23.12 26.07
C ASP A 215 -0.88 -22.29 25.05
N LEU A 216 -0.62 -22.50 23.75
CA LEU A 216 -1.44 -21.96 22.65
C LEU A 216 -2.57 -22.96 22.35
N ASP A 217 -3.77 -22.67 22.87
CA ASP A 217 -5.00 -23.32 22.40
C ASP A 217 -5.30 -22.86 20.96
N PHE A 218 -4.75 -23.57 19.98
CA PHE A 218 -5.02 -23.34 18.56
C PHE A 218 -6.52 -23.45 18.24
N HIS A 219 -7.27 -24.24 19.01
CA HIS A 219 -8.70 -24.41 18.80
C HIS A 219 -9.52 -23.18 19.20
N ALA A 220 -9.13 -22.48 20.26
CA ALA A 220 -9.76 -21.23 20.70
C ALA A 220 -9.38 -20.06 19.77
N TYR A 221 -8.14 -20.03 19.27
CA TYR A 221 -7.66 -18.96 18.40
C TYR A 221 -8.06 -19.10 16.91
N ALA A 222 -8.49 -20.29 16.47
CA ALA A 222 -8.79 -20.57 15.06
C ALA A 222 -10.28 -20.53 14.70
N LEU A 223 -11.18 -20.69 15.69
CA LEU A 223 -12.63 -20.86 15.46
C LEU A 223 -13.55 -19.91 16.25
N GLU A 224 -13.05 -19.19 17.27
CA GLU A 224 -13.75 -18.06 17.90
C GLU A 224 -13.24 -16.72 17.32
#